data_AF-A0A1J0A8Z2-F1
#
_entry.id   AF-A0A1J0A8Z2-F1
#
_cell.length_a   1.000
_cell.length_b   1.000
_cell.length_c   1.000
_cell.angle_alpha   90.00
_cell.angle_beta   90.00
_cell.angle_gamma   90.00
#
_symmetry.space_group_name_H-M   'P 1'
#
loop_
_entity.id
_entity.type
_entity.pdbx_description
1 polymer ?
#
loop_
_entity_poly.entity_id
_entity_poly.type
_entity_poly.pdbx_seq_one_letter_code
_entity_poly.pdbx_strand_id
1 'polypeptide(L)'
;MTKELEKIYPQIMTKIRFELSKKPSKQGKSGFVPAMARWVIERSNAWMERCKSLVKNFERTLTHATTKINLCFIRLMLKRLASPP
;
A
#
# COMPACT_ATOMS: atom_id res chain seq x y z
N MET A 1 5.56 16.02 10.47
CA MET A 1 5.49 14.59 10.13
C MET A 1 6.70 14.15 9.31
N THR A 2 6.94 14.69 8.10
CA THR A 2 8.13 14.37 7.29
C THR A 2 9.45 14.66 8.02
N LYS A 3 9.59 15.85 8.61
CA LYS A 3 10.76 16.21 9.44
C LYS A 3 11.01 15.28 10.65
N GLU A 4 9.95 14.67 11.19
CA GLU A 4 10.09 13.73 12.31
C GLU A 4 10.49 12.33 11.82
N LEU A 5 9.99 11.92 10.64
CA LEU A 5 10.40 10.68 10.00
C LEU A 5 11.87 10.72 9.56
N GLU A 6 12.35 11.86 9.06
CA GLU A 6 13.76 12.06 8.71
C GLU A 6 14.70 11.85 9.90
N LYS A 7 14.30 12.24 11.12
CA LYS A 7 15.12 11.99 12.33
C LYS A 7 15.32 10.50 12.61
N ILE A 8 14.33 9.67 12.29
CA ILE A 8 14.35 8.22 12.53
C ILE A 8 15.00 7.48 11.35
N TYR A 9 14.71 7.93 10.12
CA TYR A 9 15.20 7.32 8.90
C TYR A 9 15.65 8.42 7.91
N PRO A 10 16.91 8.90 8.00
CA PRO A 10 17.35 10.10 7.28
C PRO A 10 17.31 9.93 5.75
N GLN A 11 17.46 8.69 5.27
CA GLN A 11 17.35 8.35 3.85
C GLN A 11 15.90 8.11 3.36
N ILE A 12 14.87 8.39 4.17
CA ILE A 12 13.48 8.06 3.78
C ILE A 12 13.00 8.87 2.57
N MET A 13 13.36 10.15 2.52
CA MET A 13 12.90 11.08 1.49
C MET A 13 13.57 10.84 0.13
N THR A 14 14.76 10.24 0.12
CA THR A 14 15.44 9.84 -1.12
C THR A 14 14.93 8.51 -1.67
N LYS A 15 14.36 7.66 -0.81
CA LYS A 15 13.85 6.33 -1.19
C LYS A 15 12.37 6.34 -1.59
N ILE A 16 11.57 7.25 -1.04
CA ILE A 16 10.11 7.23 -1.20
C ILE A 16 9.60 8.64 -1.44
N ARG A 17 8.76 8.79 -2.48
CA ARG A 17 7.96 10.00 -2.70
C ARG A 17 6.76 10.01 -1.75
N PHE A 18 6.66 11.03 -0.92
CA PHE A 18 5.52 11.21 -0.02
C PHE A 18 4.47 12.12 -0.65
N GLU A 19 3.25 11.61 -0.74
CA GLU A 19 2.07 12.40 -1.09
C GLU A 19 1.04 12.29 0.05
N LEU A 20 0.72 13.43 0.66
CA LEU A 20 -0.24 13.47 1.75
C LEU A 20 -1.65 13.72 1.19
N SER A 21 -2.54 12.75 1.37
CA SER A 21 -3.96 12.98 1.09
C SER A 21 -4.51 14.04 2.04
N LYS A 22 -5.26 15.00 1.49
CA LYS A 22 -6.00 15.99 2.31
C LYS A 22 -6.89 15.25 3.30
N LYS A 23 -6.83 15.67 4.58
CA LYS A 23 -7.70 15.13 5.62
C LYS A 23 -9.15 15.50 5.26
N PRO A 24 -10.08 14.52 5.22
CA PRO A 24 -11.47 14.83 4.96
C PRO A 24 -12.05 15.70 6.09
N SER A 25 -12.70 16.80 5.74
CA SER A 25 -13.42 17.66 6.68
C SER A 25 -14.83 17.10 6.92
N LYS A 26 -15.26 17.04 8.18
CA LYS A 26 -16.61 16.61 8.57
C LYS A 26 -17.63 17.77 8.50
N GLN A 27 -17.60 18.59 7.45
CA GLN A 27 -18.53 19.73 7.25
C GLN A 27 -19.99 19.24 7.22
N GLY A 28 -20.62 19.11 8.39
CA GLY A 28 -22.03 18.68 8.55
C GLY A 28 -22.33 17.22 8.20
N LYS A 29 -21.33 16.44 7.73
CA LYS A 29 -21.52 15.02 7.41
C LYS A 29 -21.45 14.17 8.68
N SER A 30 -22.53 13.43 8.97
CA SER A 30 -22.53 12.39 10.00
C SER A 30 -21.88 11.10 9.47
N GLY A 31 -21.18 10.37 10.34
CA GLY A 31 -20.53 9.10 10.00
C GLY A 31 -19.08 9.21 9.51
N PHE A 32 -18.63 8.15 8.83
CA PHE A 32 -17.25 7.99 8.35
C PHE A 32 -17.06 8.67 6.99
N VAL A 33 -16.10 9.59 6.89
CA VAL A 33 -15.71 10.23 5.62
C VAL A 33 -14.35 9.66 5.19
N PRO A 34 -14.30 8.82 4.14
CA PRO A 34 -13.04 8.25 3.68
C PRO A 34 -12.11 9.33 3.11
N ALA A 35 -10.80 9.18 3.32
CA ALA A 35 -9.81 10.01 2.66
C ALA A 35 -9.75 9.68 1.15
N MET A 36 -9.45 10.67 0.31
CA MET A 36 -9.48 10.51 -1.15
C MET A 36 -8.59 9.38 -1.66
N ALA A 37 -7.39 9.22 -1.11
CA ALA A 37 -6.46 8.17 -1.54
C ALA A 37 -6.71 6.80 -0.86
N ARG A 38 -7.69 6.69 0.04
CA ARG A 38 -7.91 5.49 0.85
C ARG A 38 -8.16 4.24 0.02
N TRP A 39 -8.91 4.38 -1.07
CA TRP A 39 -9.24 3.26 -1.95
C TRP A 39 -7.99 2.60 -2.56
N VAL A 40 -6.90 3.36 -2.77
CA VAL A 40 -5.66 2.82 -3.37
C VAL A 40 -5.04 1.79 -2.44
N ILE A 41 -5.00 2.12 -1.15
CA ILE A 41 -4.44 1.27 -0.09
C ILE A 41 -5.32 0.03 0.09
N GLU A 42 -6.63 0.23 0.27
CA GLU A 42 -7.57 -0.88 0.51
C GLU A 42 -7.62 -1.84 -0.68
N ARG A 43 -7.60 -1.32 -1.91
CA ARG A 43 -7.55 -2.14 -3.13
C ARG A 43 -6.26 -2.96 -3.22
N SER A 44 -5.12 -2.35 -2.89
CA SER A 44 -3.82 -3.03 -2.89
C SER A 44 -3.79 -4.15 -1.84
N ASN A 45 -4.33 -3.89 -0.64
CA ASN A 45 -4.47 -4.89 0.42
C ASN A 45 -5.39 -6.04 -0.02
N ALA A 46 -6.54 -5.74 -0.62
CA ALA A 46 -7.46 -6.76 -1.12
C ALA A 46 -6.82 -7.67 -2.17
N TRP A 47 -5.88 -7.17 -2.98
CA TRP A 47 -5.12 -8.01 -3.90
C TRP A 47 -4.11 -8.91 -3.18
N MET A 48 -3.42 -8.39 -2.18
CA MET A 48 -2.48 -9.16 -1.36
C MET A 48 -3.18 -10.25 -0.56
N GLU A 49 -4.37 -10.01 -0.02
CA GLU A 49 -5.15 -11.01 0.72
C GLU A 49 -5.51 -12.24 -0.11
N ARG A 50 -5.61 -12.11 -1.44
CA ARG A 50 -5.82 -13.26 -2.35
C ARG A 50 -4.57 -14.13 -2.51
N CYS A 51 -3.39 -13.60 -2.18
CA CYS A 51 -2.14 -14.33 -2.14
C CYS A 51 -1.97 -14.93 -0.74
N LYS A 52 -2.46 -16.16 -0.50
CA LYS A 52 -2.43 -16.83 0.83
C LYS A 52 -1.05 -16.80 1.52
N SER A 53 0.03 -16.82 0.75
CA SER A 53 1.41 -16.72 1.27
C SER A 53 1.76 -15.36 1.90
N LEU A 54 0.94 -14.33 1.67
CA LEU A 54 1.04 -12.99 2.25
C LEU A 54 0.05 -12.77 3.41
N VAL A 55 -0.87 -13.70 3.62
CA VAL A 55 -1.86 -13.63 4.70
C VAL A 55 -1.15 -13.95 6.01
N LYS A 56 -0.71 -12.91 6.72
CA LYS A 56 0.10 -12.94 7.96
C LYS A 56 1.59 -13.14 7.70
N ASN A 57 2.39 -12.43 8.49
CA ASN A 57 3.84 -12.28 8.39
C ASN A 57 4.61 -13.61 8.56
N PHE A 58 4.42 -14.55 7.64
CA PHE A 58 5.11 -15.84 7.61
C PHE A 58 6.59 -15.68 7.28
N GLU A 59 6.99 -14.56 6.69
CA GLU A 59 8.36 -14.33 6.30
C GLU A 59 9.22 -13.89 7.49
N ARG A 60 10.31 -14.63 7.70
CA ARG A 60 11.30 -14.34 8.73
C ARG A 60 12.17 -13.13 8.42
N THR A 61 12.30 -12.74 7.15
CA THR A 61 13.13 -11.60 6.73
C THR A 61 12.36 -10.66 5.82
N LEU A 62 12.73 -9.38 5.88
CA LEU A 62 12.14 -8.34 5.03
C LEU A 62 12.36 -8.64 3.55
N THR A 63 13.53 -9.14 3.17
CA THR A 63 13.85 -9.50 1.77
C THR A 63 12.87 -10.53 1.22
N HIS A 64 12.55 -11.58 1.99
CA HIS A 64 11.56 -12.57 1.55
C HIS A 64 10.15 -11.97 1.45
N ALA A 65 9.76 -11.14 2.42
CA ALA A 65 8.47 -10.44 2.40
C ALA A 65 8.34 -9.56 1.14
N THR A 66 9.35 -8.75 0.84
CA THR A 66 9.39 -7.91 -0.36
C THR A 66 9.29 -8.74 -1.65
N THR A 67 10.02 -9.85 -1.76
CA THR A 67 9.95 -10.73 -2.92
C THR A 67 8.54 -11.31 -3.12
N LYS A 68 7.87 -11.75 -2.03
CA LYS A 68 6.50 -12.27 -2.12
C LYS A 68 5.49 -11.20 -2.52
N ILE A 69 5.64 -9.96 -2.01
CA ILE A 69 4.81 -8.82 -2.42
C ILE A 69 4.99 -8.57 -3.91
N ASN A 70 6.24 -8.43 -4.38
CA ASN A 70 6.55 -8.22 -5.79
C ASN A 70 5.95 -9.31 -6.68
N LEU A 71 6.10 -10.58 -6.30
CA LEU A 71 5.53 -11.71 -7.03
C LEU A 71 3.99 -11.64 -7.11
N CYS A 72 3.32 -11.26 -6.03
CA CYS A 72 1.86 -11.12 -6.02
C CYS A 72 1.39 -10.04 -7.02
N PHE A 73 2.08 -8.90 -7.09
CA PHE A 73 1.76 -7.84 -8.05
C PHE A 73 2.16 -8.18 -9.49
N ILE A 74 3.28 -8.87 -9.72
CA ILE A 74 3.66 -9.39 -11.04
C ILE A 74 2.56 -10.34 -11.55
N ARG A 75 2.11 -11.29 -10.73
CA ARG A 75 1.00 -12.19 -11.07
C ARG A 75 -0.28 -11.42 -11.42
N LEU A 76 -0.60 -10.35 -10.68
CA LEU A 76 -1.75 -9.50 -10.98
C LEU A 76 -1.59 -8.80 -12.35
N MET A 77 -0.41 -8.26 -12.66
CA MET A 77 -0.15 -7.61 -13.95
C MET A 77 -0.23 -8.61 -15.11
N LEU A 78 0.38 -9.79 -14.96
CA LEU A 78 0.33 -10.85 -15.96
C LEU A 78 -1.12 -11.26 -16.27
N LYS A 79 -1.96 -11.41 -15.23
CA LYS A 79 -3.39 -11.70 -15.42
C LYS A 79 -4.11 -10.63 -16.24
N ARG A 80 -3.81 -9.35 -16.00
CA ARG A 80 -4.42 -8.24 -16.75
C ARG A 80 -3.95 -8.20 -18.20
N LEU A 81 -2.67 -8.48 -18.44
CA LEU A 81 -2.11 -8.53 -19.80
C LEU A 81 -2.64 -9.71 -20.60
N ALA A 82 -2.89 -10.85 -19.95
CA ALA A 82 -3.41 -12.05 -20.57
C ALA A 82 -4.95 -12.08 -20.64
N SER A 83 -5.65 -11.13 -20.02
CA SER A 83 -7.10 -11.01 -20.16
C SER A 83 -7.43 -10.45 -21.54
N PRO A 84 -8.22 -11.15 -22.38
CA PRO A 84 -8.71 -10.59 -23.61
C PRO A 84 -9.57 -9.34 -23.34
N PRO A 85 -9.68 -8.42 -24.31
CA PRO A 85 -10.54 -7.24 -24.20
C PRO A 85 -12.02 -7.62 -23.99
#